data_AF-A0A6C0HJ09-F1
#
_entry.id   AF-A0A6C0HJ09-F1
#
_cell.length_a   1.000
_cell.length_b   1.000
_cell.length_c   1.000
_cell.angle_alpha   90.00
_cell.angle_beta   90.00
_cell.angle_gamma   90.00
#
_symmetry.space_group_name_H-M   'P 1'
#
loop_
_entity.id
_entity.type
_entity.pdbx_description
1 polymer ?
#
loop_
_entity_poly.entity_id
_entity_poly.type
_entity_poly.pdbx_seq_one_letter_code
_entity_poly.pdbx_strand_id
1 'polypeptide(L)' 'MFVSCPHCNTTIEIIELNCRIFRCGILKSTGQQIDPHLPKEHCERLVEKGEIYGCGKPFKVDTQPDGNLVCYDCGYI' A
#
# COMPACT_ATOMS: atom_id res chain seq x y z
N MET A 1 9.44 9.59 0.99
CA MET A 1 9.86 9.04 -0.33
C MET A 1 8.61 8.69 -1.11
N PHE A 2 8.59 8.79 -2.44
CA PHE A 2 7.40 8.46 -3.22
C PHE A 2 7.59 7.17 -4.00
N VAL A 3 6.57 6.31 -3.99
CA VAL A 3 6.53 5.07 -4.78
C VAL A 3 5.20 4.94 -5.50
N SER A 4 5.18 4.14 -6.57
CA SER A 4 3.94 3.84 -7.30
C SER A 4 3.46 2.45 -6.96
N CYS A 5 2.16 2.33 -6.61
CA CYS A 5 1.53 1.04 -6.40
C CYS A 5 1.62 0.20 -7.69
N PRO A 6 2.12 -1.04 -7.65
CA PRO A 6 2.27 -1.88 -8.84
C PRO A 6 0.93 -2.35 -9.42
N HIS A 7 -0.18 -2.17 -8.69
CA HIS A 7 -1.51 -2.65 -9.09
C HIS A 7 -2.37 -1.60 -9.79
N CYS A 8 -2.26 -0.34 -9.36
CA CYS A 8 -3.14 0.75 -9.81
C CYS A 8 -2.39 2.05 -10.11
N ASN A 9 -1.06 2.03 -10.03
CA ASN A 9 -0.17 3.16 -10.29
C ASN A 9 -0.41 4.41 -9.41
N THR A 10 -1.16 4.26 -8.31
CA THR A 10 -1.35 5.33 -7.31
C THR A 10 -0.03 5.63 -6.63
N THR A 11 0.36 6.91 -6.62
CA THR A 11 1.53 7.38 -5.89
C THR A 11 1.27 7.37 -4.38
N ILE A 12 2.18 6.79 -3.63
CA ILE A 12 2.13 6.66 -2.17
C ILE A 12 3.38 7.30 -1.60
N GLU A 13 3.19 8.15 -0.60
CA GLU A 13 4.29 8.66 0.22
C GLU A 13 4.63 7.66 1.32
N ILE A 14 5.89 7.24 1.35
CA ILE A 14 6.48 6.44 2.43
C ILE A 14 7.22 7.39 3.37
N ILE A 15 6.72 7.45 4.60
CA ILE A 15 7.35 8.18 5.72
C ILE A 15 8.44 7.31 6.35
N GLU A 16 8.18 6.01 6.54
CA GLU A 16 9.10 5.06 7.16
C GLU A 16 8.97 3.66 6.54
N LEU A 17 10.08 2.91 6.50
CA LEU A 17 10.14 1.52 6.03
C LEU A 17 10.36 0.58 7.22
N ASN A 18 9.26 0.04 7.76
CA ASN A 18 9.28 -0.96 8.83
C ASN A 18 9.29 -2.38 8.25
N CYS A 19 8.13 -3.06 8.25
CA CYS A 19 7.99 -4.42 7.72
C CYS A 19 8.08 -4.53 6.18
N ARG A 20 8.20 -3.38 5.49
CA ARG A 20 8.28 -3.24 4.01
C ARG A 20 7.07 -3.77 3.23
N ILE A 21 6.02 -4.20 3.92
CA ILE A 21 4.73 -4.58 3.35
C ILE A 21 3.81 -3.38 3.47
N PHE A 22 3.09 -3.07 2.41
CA PHE A 22 2.12 -1.99 2.38
C PHE A 22 0.82 -2.48 1.78
N ARG A 23 -0.28 -1.86 2.19
CA ARG A 23 -1.57 -1.95 1.51
C ARG A 23 -1.81 -0.59 0.84
N CYS A 24 -2.15 -0.61 -0.45
CA CYS A 24 -2.48 0.61 -1.19
C CYS A 24 -3.84 1.17 -0.73
N GLY A 25 -3.86 1.86 0.40
CA GLY A 25 -5.08 2.38 1.00
C GLY A 25 -4.80 3.46 2.03
N ILE A 26 -5.40 4.63 1.84
CA ILE A 26 -5.45 5.70 2.84
C ILE A 26 -6.92 5.90 3.23
N LEU A 27 -7.26 5.76 4.51
CA LEU A 27 -8.60 6.01 5.03
C LEU A 27 -9.00 7.46 4.77
N LYS A 28 -10.16 7.67 4.13
CA LYS A 28 -10.67 9.01 3.83
C LYS A 28 -11.05 9.78 5.10
N SER A 29 -11.43 9.07 6.16
CA SER A 29 -11.86 9.66 7.43
C SER A 29 -10.70 10.23 8.25
N THR A 30 -9.52 9.59 8.21
CA THR A 30 -8.39 9.95 9.07
C THR A 30 -7.15 10.40 8.30
N GLY A 31 -7.10 10.16 6.99
CA GLY A 31 -5.88 10.35 6.19
C GLY A 31 -4.77 9.36 6.52
N GLN A 32 -5.05 8.33 7.34
CA GLN A 32 -4.05 7.34 7.75
C GLN A 32 -4.01 6.17 6.76
N GLN A 33 -2.81 5.63 6.55
CA GLN A 33 -2.63 4.39 5.80
C GLN A 33 -3.30 3.21 6.54
N ILE A 34 -3.97 2.33 5.79
CA ILE A 34 -4.56 1.11 6.36
C ILE A 34 -3.47 0.13 6.79
N ASP A 35 -3.78 -0.71 7.77
CA ASP A 35 -2.84 -1.70 8.31
C ASP A 35 -2.22 -2.56 7.18
N PRO A 36 -0.88 -2.64 7.07
CA PRO A 36 -0.21 -3.42 6.04
C PRO A 36 -0.54 -4.93 6.09
N HIS A 37 -1.01 -5.43 7.22
CA HIS A 37 -1.42 -6.81 7.46
C HIS A 37 -2.95 -6.98 7.56
N LEU A 38 -3.72 -5.96 7.16
CA LEU A 38 -5.17 -6.05 7.15
C LEU A 38 -5.63 -7.25 6.30
N PRO A 39 -6.57 -8.08 6.80
CA PRO A 39 -7.06 -9.24 6.06
C PRO A 39 -7.72 -8.82 4.74
N LYS A 40 -7.63 -9.69 3.75
CA LYS A 40 -8.12 -9.44 2.39
C LYS A 40 -9.57 -8.95 2.35
N GLU A 41 -10.47 -9.64 3.03
CA GLU A 41 -11.90 -9.31 3.08
C GLU A 41 -12.13 -7.89 3.62
N HIS A 42 -11.34 -7.46 4.61
CA HIS A 42 -11.44 -6.11 5.15
C HIS A 42 -10.95 -5.07 4.14
N CYS A 43 -9.84 -5.31 3.43
CA CYS A 43 -9.38 -4.44 2.35
C CYS A 43 -10.42 -4.30 1.24
N GLU A 44 -10.98 -5.42 0.78
CA GLU A 44 -11.98 -5.46 -0.29
C GLU A 44 -13.22 -4.65 0.11
N ARG A 45 -13.72 -4.85 1.33
CA ARG A 45 -14.85 -4.09 1.87
C ARG A 45 -14.59 -2.58 1.95
N LEU A 46 -13.38 -2.16 2.30
CA LEU A 46 -13.01 -0.72 2.32
C LEU A 46 -13.02 -0.12 0.91
N VAL A 47 -12.57 -0.88 -0.09
CA VAL A 47 -12.60 -0.45 -1.50
C VAL A 47 -14.04 -0.37 -2.01
N GLU A 48 -14.84 -1.41 -1.78
CA GLU A 48 -16.24 -1.49 -2.20
C GLU A 48 -17.09 -0.37 -1.61
N LYS A 49 -16.85 -0.02 -0.34
CA LYS A 49 -17.53 1.11 0.32
C LYS A 49 -16.96 2.47 -0.05
N GLY A 50 -15.85 2.51 -0.81
CA GLY A 50 -15.17 3.74 -1.17
C GLY A 50 -14.60 4.49 0.05
N GLU A 51 -14.20 3.78 1.10
CA GLU A 51 -13.69 4.37 2.37
C GLU A 51 -12.19 4.69 2.32
N ILE A 52 -11.48 4.23 1.29
CA ILE A 52 -10.05 4.48 1.09
C ILE A 52 -9.73 5.15 -0.26
N TYR A 53 -8.58 5.81 -0.33
CA TYR A 53 -7.89 6.11 -1.58
C TYR A 53 -6.89 4.98 -1.89
N GLY A 54 -6.99 4.39 -3.09
CA GLY A 54 -6.14 3.27 -3.53
C GLY A 54 -6.91 1.98 -3.76
N CYS A 55 -6.21 0.91 -4.16
CA CYS A 55 -6.83 -0.36 -4.56
C CYS A 55 -6.96 -1.41 -3.44
N GLY A 56 -6.48 -1.12 -2.23
CA GLY A 56 -6.48 -2.02 -1.08
C GLY A 56 -5.51 -3.21 -1.19
N LYS A 57 -4.82 -3.39 -2.32
CA LYS A 57 -3.96 -4.56 -2.56
C LYS A 57 -2.59 -4.44 -1.87
N PRO A 58 -2.03 -5.58 -1.42
CA PRO A 58 -0.66 -5.70 -0.95
C PRO A 58 0.38 -5.29 -1.98
N PHE A 59 1.48 -4.70 -1.53
CA PHE A 59 2.74 -4.70 -2.28
C PHE A 59 3.90 -4.64 -1.29
N LYS A 60 5.08 -5.05 -1.75
CA LYS A 60 6.33 -4.88 -1.00
C LYS A 60 7.18 -3.77 -1.59
N VAL A 61 8.01 -3.18 -0.75
CA VAL A 61 8.96 -2.13 -1.13
C VAL A 61 10.36 -2.58 -0.74
N ASP A 62 11.28 -2.62 -1.70
CA ASP A 62 12.69 -2.83 -1.41
C ASP A 62 13.56 -1.71 -1.96
N THR A 63 14.73 -1.56 -1.33
CA THR A 63 15.77 -0.62 -1.75
C THR A 63 16.79 -1.38 -2.61
N GLN A 64 17.01 -0.90 -3.83
CA GLN A 64 18.06 -1.39 -4.72
C GLN A 64 19.46 -0.91 -4.27
N PRO A 65 20.55 -1.54 -4.76
CA PRO A 65 21.92 -1.13 -4.44
C PRO A 65 22.25 0.33 -4.79
N ASP A 66 21.55 0.90 -5.77
CA ASP A 66 21.68 2.31 -6.19
C ASP A 66 20.87 3.29 -5.32
N GLY A 67 20.15 2.78 -4.31
CA GLY A 67 19.31 3.56 -3.40
C GLY A 67 17.87 3.77 -3.88
N ASN A 68 17.51 3.31 -5.09
CA ASN A 68 16.15 3.45 -5.61
C ASN A 68 15.18 2.49 -4.91
N LEU A 69 13.95 2.96 -4.70
CA LEU A 69 12.87 2.10 -4.19
C LEU A 69 12.14 1.42 -5.34
N VAL A 70 11.84 0.14 -5.15
CA VAL A 70 11.10 -0.67 -6.12
C VAL A 70 9.91 -1.30 -5.41
N CYS A 71 8.76 -1.24 -6.08
CA CYS A 71 7.55 -1.91 -5.63
C CYS A 71 7.28 -3.15 -6.46
N TYR A 72 6.91 -4.24 -5.80
CA TYR A 72 6.52 -5.47 -6.46
C TYR A 72 5.24 -6.04 -5.85
N ASP A 73 4.43 -6.64 -6.71
CA ASP A 73 3.28 -7.42 -6.27
C ASP A 73 3.77 -8.63 -5.48
N CYS A 74 3.18 -8.85 -4.32
CA CYS A 74 3.51 -9.95 -3.43
C CYS A 74 2.31 -10.86 -3.11
N GLY A 75 1.13 -10.59 -3.68
CA GLY A 75 -0.12 -11.22 -3.27
C GLY A 75 -0.47 -10.94 -1.80
N TYR A 76 -1.58 -11.51 -1.33
CA TYR A 76 -1.93 -11.48 0.09
C TYR A 76 -1.06 -12.50 0.84
N ILE A 77 -0.20 -11.99 1.72
CA ILE A 77 0.66 -12.74 2.65
C ILE A 77 0.02 -12.67 4.03
#